data_AF-A0AAP3ZZD7-F1
#
_entry.id   AF-A0AAP3ZZD7-F1
#
_cell.length_a   1.000
_cell.length_b   1.000
_cell.length_c   1.000
_cell.angle_alpha   90.00
_cell.angle_beta   90.00
_cell.angle_gamma   90.00
#
_symmetry.space_group_name_H-M   'P 1'
#
loop_
_entity.id
_entity.type
_entity.pdbx_description
1 polymer ?
#
loop_
_entity_poly.entity_id
_entity_poly.type
_entity_poly.pdbx_seq_one_letter_code
_entity_poly.pdbx_strand_id
1 'polypeptide(L)'
;MLRRASLISEHVIDEDGKPGRMFAYRRTVFIVHPSESTVYTLYPQHKANEVIRNPIERLIQRAVKAAERKERREVKRINVRKAELAVERAEAELRCIKSESNRVIAEMNVRINEIDVGLRNLARELIEVQREKTNLMKSVVAYV
;
A
#
# COMPACT_ATOMS: atom_id res chain seq x y z
N MET A 1 22.34 12.47 -26.58
CA MET A 1 22.44 12.38 -25.11
C MET A 1 22.87 10.97 -24.74
N LEU A 2 24.07 10.78 -24.16
CA LEU A 2 24.59 9.46 -23.80
C LEU A 2 23.89 8.95 -22.53
N ARG A 3 23.45 7.68 -22.55
CA ARG A 3 22.78 7.05 -21.40
C ARG A 3 23.80 6.33 -20.53
N ARG A 4 23.82 6.62 -19.24
CA ARG A 4 24.74 6.00 -18.26
C ARG A 4 24.18 4.65 -17.80
N ALA A 5 25.03 3.62 -17.79
CA ALA A 5 24.67 2.31 -17.24
C ALA A 5 24.28 2.44 -15.76
N SER A 6 23.26 1.69 -15.33
CA SER A 6 22.79 1.66 -13.95
C SER A 6 23.59 0.70 -13.06
N LEU A 7 24.18 -0.33 -13.64
CA LEU A 7 25.05 -1.27 -12.94
C LEU A 7 26.19 -1.67 -13.88
N ILE A 8 27.39 -1.79 -13.32
CA ILE A 8 28.60 -2.21 -14.02
C ILE A 8 29.24 -3.32 -13.19
N SER A 9 29.47 -4.48 -13.79
CA SER A 9 30.28 -5.55 -13.19
C SER A 9 31.48 -5.79 -14.08
N GLU A 10 32.68 -5.72 -13.51
CA GLU A 10 33.94 -5.80 -14.26
C GLU A 10 34.34 -7.24 -14.61
N HIS A 11 33.79 -8.22 -13.90
CA HIS A 11 34.14 -9.62 -14.03
C HIS A 11 32.86 -10.44 -14.21
N VAL A 12 32.49 -10.70 -15.46
CA VAL A 12 31.39 -11.60 -15.83
C VAL A 12 31.89 -12.57 -16.89
N ILE A 13 31.40 -13.80 -16.84
CA ILE A 13 31.70 -14.82 -17.84
C ILE A 13 30.52 -14.88 -18.81
N ASP A 14 30.80 -14.76 -20.09
CA ASP A 14 29.83 -14.89 -21.17
C ASP A 14 29.42 -16.36 -21.40
N GLU A 15 28.39 -16.62 -22.20
CA GLU A 15 27.91 -17.99 -22.50
C GLU A 15 29.01 -18.90 -23.07
N ASP A 16 29.94 -18.34 -23.84
CA ASP A 16 31.09 -19.04 -24.42
C ASP A 16 32.27 -19.23 -23.43
N GLY A 17 32.09 -18.87 -22.15
CA GLY A 17 33.13 -19.01 -21.12
C GLY A 17 34.19 -17.90 -21.15
N LYS A 18 33.99 -16.83 -21.94
CA LYS A 18 34.96 -15.73 -22.09
C LYS A 18 34.75 -14.65 -21.01
N PRO A 19 35.83 -14.07 -20.46
CA PRO A 19 35.72 -12.97 -19.52
C PRO A 19 35.27 -11.69 -20.22
N GLY A 20 34.33 -10.98 -19.61
CA GLY A 20 33.76 -9.74 -20.13
C GLY A 20 33.30 -8.80 -19.02
N ARG A 21 33.04 -7.56 -19.43
CA ARG A 21 32.48 -6.51 -18.58
C ARG A 21 30.99 -6.40 -18.85
N MET A 22 30.19 -6.54 -17.80
CA MET A 22 28.74 -6.44 -17.89
C MET A 22 28.29 -5.03 -17.52
N PHE A 23 27.36 -4.52 -18.29
CA PHE A 23 26.65 -3.30 -18.00
C PHE A 23 25.15 -3.59 -18.09
N ALA A 24 24.38 -2.97 -17.20
CA ALA A 24 22.93 -3.09 -17.20
C ALA A 24 22.28 -1.71 -17.30
N TYR A 25 21.23 -1.62 -18.11
CA TYR A 25 20.38 -0.43 -18.22
C TYR A 25 18.96 -0.82 -18.61
N ARG A 26 17.95 -0.36 -17.86
CA ARG A 26 16.50 -0.55 -18.15
C ARG A 26 16.11 -1.97 -18.59
N ARG A 27 16.43 -2.99 -17.78
CA ARG A 27 16.15 -4.42 -18.06
C ARG A 27 16.89 -5.02 -19.27
N THR A 28 17.87 -4.31 -19.82
CA THR A 28 18.80 -4.85 -20.81
C THR A 28 20.18 -5.01 -20.17
N VAL A 29 20.80 -6.16 -20.39
CA VAL A 29 22.17 -6.44 -19.98
C VAL A 29 23.02 -6.61 -21.24
N PHE A 30 24.17 -5.94 -21.27
CA PHE A 30 25.16 -6.07 -22.32
C PHE A 30 26.49 -6.50 -21.71
N ILE A 31 27.06 -7.57 -22.26
CA ILE A 31 28.41 -8.04 -21.92
C ILE A 31 29.33 -7.60 -23.06
N VAL A 32 30.41 -6.91 -22.71
CA VAL A 32 31.37 -6.32 -23.65
C VAL A 32 32.75 -6.89 -23.34
N HIS A 33 33.61 -7.04 -24.34
CA HIS A 33 35.00 -7.40 -24.10
C HIS A 33 35.69 -6.35 -23.20
N PRO A 34 36.61 -6.75 -22.30
CA PRO A 34 37.25 -5.83 -21.37
C PRO A 34 38.12 -4.78 -22.07
N SER A 35 38.66 -5.13 -23.25
CA SER A 35 39.70 -4.36 -23.94
C SER A 35 39.33 -3.98 -25.38
N GLU A 36 38.38 -4.68 -25.98
CA GLU A 36 37.96 -4.47 -27.37
C GLU A 36 36.59 -3.83 -27.39
N SER A 37 36.30 -3.05 -28.42
CA SER A 37 34.99 -2.42 -28.63
C SER A 37 33.96 -3.41 -29.20
N THR A 38 33.94 -4.63 -28.66
CA THR A 38 33.14 -5.76 -29.16
C THR A 38 32.09 -6.14 -28.12
N VAL A 39 30.82 -6.05 -28.49
CA VAL A 39 29.70 -6.54 -27.67
C VAL A 39 29.55 -8.03 -27.91
N TYR A 40 29.59 -8.82 -26.85
CA TYR A 40 29.43 -10.26 -26.94
C TYR A 40 27.95 -10.65 -27.03
N THR A 41 27.17 -10.26 -26.02
CA THR A 41 25.80 -10.76 -25.90
C THR A 41 24.87 -9.69 -25.34
N LEU A 42 23.65 -9.62 -25.89
CA LEU A 42 22.57 -8.74 -25.46
C LEU A 42 21.42 -9.58 -24.88
N TYR A 43 21.22 -9.50 -23.57
CA TYR A 43 20.11 -10.17 -22.91
C TYR A 43 19.00 -9.17 -22.59
N PRO A 44 17.81 -9.31 -23.19
CA PRO A 44 16.61 -8.74 -22.62
C PRO A 44 16.24 -9.54 -21.37
N GLN A 45 16.50 -8.98 -20.19
CA GLN A 45 16.16 -9.61 -18.92
C GLN A 45 14.67 -9.36 -18.62
N HIS A 46 13.81 -10.28 -19.06
CA HIS A 46 12.38 -10.23 -18.77
C HIS A 46 12.01 -10.80 -17.40
N LYS A 47 12.88 -11.61 -16.79
CA LYS A 47 12.67 -12.23 -15.48
C LYS A 47 13.93 -12.06 -14.63
N ALA A 48 13.78 -11.54 -13.41
CA ALA A 48 14.87 -11.48 -12.45
C ALA A 48 15.26 -12.90 -12.01
N ASN A 49 16.54 -13.10 -11.67
CA ASN A 49 17.03 -14.33 -11.06
C ASN A 49 16.21 -14.65 -9.80
N GLU A 50 15.78 -15.91 -9.65
CA GLU A 50 14.93 -16.38 -8.56
C GLU A 50 15.53 -16.12 -7.17
N VAL A 51 16.87 -16.13 -7.05
CA VAL A 51 17.59 -15.82 -5.80
C VAL A 51 17.30 -14.40 -5.32
N ILE A 52 17.11 -13.45 -6.24
CA ILE A 52 16.80 -12.06 -5.92
C ILE A 52 15.28 -11.84 -5.88
N ARG A 53 14.54 -12.46 -6.80
CA ARG A 53 13.08 -12.33 -6.89
C ARG A 53 12.38 -12.83 -5.63
N ASN A 54 12.71 -14.03 -5.16
CA ASN A 54 11.99 -14.70 -4.08
C ASN A 54 12.07 -13.92 -2.73
N PRO A 55 13.23 -13.39 -2.30
CA PRO A 55 13.30 -12.53 -1.11
C PRO A 55 12.47 -11.25 -1.24
N ILE A 56 12.49 -10.60 -2.40
CA ILE A 56 11.73 -9.37 -2.65
C ILE A 56 10.23 -9.65 -2.60
N GLU A 57 9.76 -10.70 -3.26
CA GLU A 57 8.36 -11.15 -3.19
C GLU A 57 7.93 -11.43 -1.76
N ARG A 58 8.75 -12.14 -0.97
CA ARG A 58 8.45 -12.41 0.45
C ARG A 58 8.38 -11.14 1.30
N LEU A 59 9.20 -10.13 0.98
CA LEU A 59 9.19 -8.84 1.68
C LEU A 59 7.91 -8.07 1.35
N ILE A 60 7.55 -8.01 0.06
CA ILE A 60 6.31 -7.39 -0.42
C ILE A 60 5.10 -8.08 0.21
N GLN A 61 5.02 -9.40 0.18
CA GLN A 61 3.92 -10.17 0.78
C GLN A 61 3.79 -9.91 2.29
N ARG A 62 4.92 -9.78 3.00
CA ARG A 62 4.90 -9.43 4.43
C ARG A 62 4.35 -8.02 4.68
N ALA A 63 4.75 -7.05 3.86
CA ALA A 63 4.25 -5.68 3.95
C ALA A 63 2.73 -5.62 3.67
N VAL A 64 2.26 -6.32 2.64
CA VAL A 64 0.82 -6.43 2.31
C VAL A 64 0.04 -7.06 3.46
N LYS A 65 0.49 -8.20 3.99
CA LYS A 65 -0.16 -8.87 5.14
C LYS A 65 -0.16 -8.01 6.40
N ALA A 66 0.86 -7.16 6.61
CA ALA A 66 0.88 -6.23 7.73
C ALA A 66 -0.17 -5.12 7.54
N ALA A 67 -0.27 -4.56 6.33
CA ALA A 67 -1.27 -3.56 5.98
C ALA A 67 -2.71 -4.08 6.12
N GLU A 68 -2.99 -5.29 5.62
CA GLU A 68 -4.30 -5.95 5.76
C GLU A 68 -4.70 -6.17 7.22
N ARG A 69 -3.74 -6.58 8.06
CA ARG A 69 -3.99 -6.76 9.50
C ARG A 69 -4.27 -5.42 10.20
N LYS A 70 -3.56 -4.36 9.83
CA LYS A 70 -3.81 -3.00 10.34
C LYS A 70 -5.21 -2.53 9.93
N GLU A 71 -5.55 -2.61 8.64
CA GLU A 71 -6.87 -2.27 8.11
C GLU A 71 -7.98 -3.01 8.87
N ARG A 72 -7.88 -4.34 8.98
CA ARG A 72 -8.92 -5.14 9.65
C ARG A 72 -9.15 -4.73 11.10
N ARG A 73 -8.09 -4.34 11.81
CA ARG A 73 -8.18 -3.85 13.20
C ARG A 73 -8.87 -2.49 13.27
N GLU A 74 -8.45 -1.54 12.44
CA GLU A 74 -9.06 -0.20 12.43
C GLU A 74 -10.51 -0.24 11.97
N VAL A 75 -10.83 -1.00 10.91
CA VAL A 75 -12.21 -1.21 10.45
C VAL A 75 -13.08 -1.78 11.56
N LYS A 76 -12.59 -2.80 12.29
CA LYS A 76 -13.32 -3.37 13.43
C LYS A 76 -13.55 -2.32 14.51
N ARG A 77 -12.52 -1.56 14.90
CA ARG A 77 -12.61 -0.50 15.91
C ARG A 77 -13.63 0.58 15.52
N ILE A 78 -13.57 1.06 14.29
CA ILE A 78 -14.49 2.07 13.75
C ILE A 78 -15.93 1.53 13.75
N ASN A 79 -16.13 0.28 13.31
CA ASN A 79 -17.48 -0.32 13.28
C ASN A 79 -18.07 -0.50 14.68
N VAL A 80 -17.26 -0.92 15.66
CA VAL A 80 -17.69 -0.98 17.06
C VAL A 80 -18.10 0.41 17.55
N ARG A 81 -17.27 1.43 17.30
CA ARG A 81 -17.58 2.79 17.72
C ARG A 81 -18.84 3.36 17.05
N LYS A 82 -19.06 3.05 15.77
CA LYS A 82 -20.30 3.43 15.06
C LYS A 82 -21.52 2.75 15.68
N ALA A 83 -21.40 1.49 16.10
CA ALA A 83 -22.49 0.77 16.77
C ALA A 83 -22.80 1.38 18.14
N GLU A 84 -21.77 1.70 18.95
CA GLU A 84 -21.95 2.40 20.23
C GLU A 84 -22.68 3.74 20.05
N LEU A 85 -22.23 4.57 19.10
CA LEU A 85 -22.89 5.84 18.81
C LEU A 85 -24.33 5.66 18.29
N ALA A 86 -24.61 4.60 17.54
CA ALA A 86 -25.97 4.31 17.09
C ALA A 86 -26.90 3.97 18.26
N VAL A 87 -26.39 3.25 19.28
CA VAL A 87 -27.12 2.99 20.52
C VAL A 87 -27.35 4.29 21.29
N GLU A 88 -26.32 5.10 21.50
CA GLU A 88 -26.45 6.41 22.17
C GLU A 88 -27.49 7.31 21.47
N ARG A 89 -27.51 7.28 20.13
CA ARG A 89 -28.49 8.02 19.32
C ARG A 89 -29.91 7.54 19.57
N ALA A 90 -30.14 6.23 19.54
CA ALA A 90 -31.45 5.64 19.77
C ALA A 90 -31.96 5.92 21.20
N GLU A 91 -31.07 5.90 22.20
CA GLU A 91 -31.41 6.29 23.57
C GLU A 91 -31.81 7.76 23.68
N ALA A 92 -31.09 8.66 23.00
CA ALA A 92 -31.42 10.08 22.97
C ALA A 92 -32.78 10.33 22.27
N GLU A 93 -33.05 9.64 21.16
CA GLU A 93 -34.34 9.69 20.47
C GLU A 93 -35.48 9.19 21.37
N LEU A 94 -35.27 8.09 22.09
CA LEU A 94 -36.25 7.57 23.04
C LEU A 94 -36.56 8.58 24.14
N ARG A 95 -35.55 9.31 24.65
CA ARG A 95 -35.74 10.37 25.64
C ARG A 95 -36.49 11.57 25.07
N CYS A 96 -36.22 11.96 23.83
CA CYS A 96 -37.00 12.98 23.12
C CYS A 96 -38.49 12.60 23.09
N ILE A 97 -38.80 11.37 22.66
CA ILE A 97 -40.19 10.91 22.50
C ILE A 97 -40.92 10.81 23.84
N LYS A 98 -40.22 10.40 24.91
CA LYS A 98 -40.81 10.26 26.24
C LYS A 98 -41.02 11.58 26.98
N SER A 99 -40.31 12.65 26.60
CA SER A 99 -40.34 13.90 27.35
C SER A 99 -41.38 14.86 26.80
N GLU A 100 -42.19 15.44 27.68
CA GLU A 100 -43.10 16.55 27.35
C GLU A 100 -42.41 17.93 27.48
N SER A 101 -41.18 17.98 28.00
CA SER A 101 -40.45 19.22 28.22
C SER A 101 -39.69 19.65 26.97
N ASN A 102 -40.09 20.81 26.41
CA ASN A 102 -39.39 21.43 25.28
C ASN A 102 -37.88 21.64 25.53
N ARG A 103 -37.48 21.89 26.79
CA ARG A 103 -36.07 22.06 27.15
C ARG A 103 -35.28 20.75 26.97
N VAL A 104 -35.83 19.64 27.47
CA VAL A 104 -35.20 18.31 27.38
C VAL A 104 -35.15 17.84 25.94
N ILE A 105 -36.22 18.07 25.17
CA ILE A 105 -36.27 17.76 23.74
C ILE A 105 -35.17 18.53 22.99
N ALA A 106 -35.01 19.83 23.24
CA ALA A 106 -33.98 20.65 22.61
C ALA A 106 -32.56 20.14 22.94
N GLU A 107 -32.29 19.83 24.21
CA GLU A 107 -31.00 19.30 24.65
C GLU A 107 -30.67 17.94 23.99
N MET A 108 -31.64 17.02 23.95
CA MET A 108 -31.46 15.72 23.31
C MET A 108 -31.29 15.84 21.79
N ASN A 109 -31.98 16.78 21.13
CA ASN A 109 -31.76 17.07 19.71
C ASN A 109 -30.36 17.61 19.42
N VAL A 110 -29.79 18.43 20.30
CA VAL A 110 -28.38 18.85 20.20
C VAL A 110 -27.47 17.62 20.30
N ARG A 111 -27.73 16.73 21.27
CA ARG A 111 -26.95 15.50 21.44
C ARG A 111 -27.02 14.58 20.22
N ILE A 112 -28.21 14.40 19.63
CA ILE A 112 -28.40 13.61 18.40
C ILE A 112 -27.56 14.21 17.26
N ASN A 113 -27.58 15.52 17.08
CA ASN A 113 -26.79 16.20 16.06
C ASN A 113 -25.28 16.01 16.26
N GLU A 114 -24.79 16.08 17.50
CA GLU A 114 -23.38 15.78 17.82
C GLU A 114 -23.00 14.35 17.43
N ILE A 115 -23.86 13.39 17.76
CA ILE A 115 -23.65 11.98 17.43
C ILE A 115 -23.65 11.77 15.91
N ASP A 116 -24.56 12.40 15.18
CA ASP A 116 -24.63 12.33 13.71
C ASP A 116 -23.40 12.95 13.03
N VAL A 117 -22.80 13.99 13.62
CA VAL A 117 -21.49 14.51 13.19
C VAL A 117 -20.39 13.48 13.46
N GLY A 118 -20.38 12.86 14.65
CA GLY A 118 -19.44 11.80 15.00
C GLY A 118 -19.50 10.60 14.05
N LEU A 119 -20.70 10.13 13.71
CA LEU A 119 -20.93 9.04 12.75
C LEU A 119 -20.40 9.38 11.35
N ARG A 120 -20.59 10.63 10.90
CA ARG A 120 -20.04 11.10 9.61
C ARG A 120 -18.51 11.14 9.63
N ASN A 121 -17.89 11.55 10.73
CA ASN A 121 -16.43 11.54 10.86
C ASN A 121 -15.87 10.12 10.83
N LEU A 122 -16.47 9.18 11.56
CA LEU A 122 -16.08 7.76 11.52
C LEU A 122 -16.25 7.14 10.13
N ALA A 123 -17.27 7.56 9.37
CA ALA A 123 -17.44 7.11 8.00
C ALA A 123 -16.33 7.64 7.07
N ARG A 124 -15.85 8.86 7.28
CA ARG A 124 -14.69 9.41 6.55
C ARG A 124 -13.40 8.68 6.91
N GLU A 125 -13.16 8.45 8.19
CA GLU A 125 -12.00 7.71 8.69
C GLU A 125 -11.94 6.29 8.08
N LEU A 126 -13.09 5.61 7.97
CA LEU A 126 -13.17 4.30 7.30
C LEU A 126 -12.70 4.35 5.84
N ILE A 127 -13.11 5.38 5.10
CA ILE A 127 -12.70 5.58 3.71
C ILE A 127 -11.20 5.87 3.62
N GLU A 128 -10.65 6.65 4.55
CA GLU A 128 -9.21 6.95 4.61
C GLU A 128 -8.38 5.68 4.84
N VAL A 129 -8.77 4.84 5.80
CA VAL A 129 -8.12 3.54 6.04
C VAL A 129 -8.13 2.66 4.80
N GLN A 130 -9.24 2.61 4.06
CA GLN A 130 -9.34 1.87 2.80
C GLN A 130 -8.47 2.48 1.67
N ARG A 131 -8.36 3.82 1.63
CA ARG A 131 -7.49 4.53 0.68
C ARG A 131 -6.01 4.28 0.97
N GLU A 132 -5.59 4.26 2.24
CA GLU A 132 -4.22 3.92 2.62
C GLU A 132 -3.81 2.55 2.05
N LYS A 133 -4.66 1.54 2.23
CA LYS A 133 -4.43 0.21 1.64
C LYS A 133 -4.36 0.27 0.12
N THR A 134 -5.29 0.96 -0.51
CA THR A 134 -5.33 1.08 -1.98
C THR A 134 -4.04 1.72 -2.51
N ASN A 135 -3.54 2.75 -1.84
CA ASN A 135 -2.28 3.41 -2.20
C ASN A 135 -1.08 2.47 -2.00
N LEU A 136 -1.04 1.73 -0.89
CA LEU A 136 0.00 0.72 -0.65
C LEU A 136 -0.01 -0.37 -1.73
N MET A 137 -1.19 -0.88 -2.10
CA MET A 137 -1.34 -1.88 -3.16
C MET A 137 -0.91 -1.34 -4.53
N LYS A 138 -1.22 -0.08 -4.85
CA LYS A 138 -0.72 0.58 -6.07
C LYS A 138 0.80 0.69 -6.08
N SER A 139 1.42 0.99 -4.95
CA SER A 139 2.89 1.05 -4.83
C SER A 139 3.54 -0.32 -5.02
N VAL A 140 2.88 -1.42 -4.63
CA VAL A 140 3.39 -2.77 -4.84
C VAL A 140 3.55 -3.11 -6.33
N VAL A 141 2.66 -2.59 -7.20
CA VAL A 141 2.75 -2.79 -8.67
C VAL A 141 4.06 -2.25 -9.25
N ALA A 142 4.71 -1.28 -8.61
CA ALA A 142 6.00 -0.78 -9.08
C ALA A 142 7.15 -1.79 -8.94
N TYR A 143 6.96 -2.83 -8.11
CA TYR A 143 8.00 -3.80 -7.75
C TYR A 143 7.74 -5.22 -8.30
N VAL A 144 6.56 -5.45 -8.88
CA VAL A 144 6.15 -6.71 -9.52
C VAL A 144 6.21 -6.53 -11.03
#